data_AF-A0A913XPW9-F1
#
_entry.id   AF-A0A913XPW9-F1
#
_cell.length_a   1.000
_cell.length_b   1.000
_cell.length_c   1.000
_cell.angle_alpha   90.00
_cell.angle_beta   90.00
_cell.angle_gamma   90.00
#
_symmetry.space_group_name_H-M   'P 1'
#
loop_
_entity.id
_entity.type
_entity.pdbx_description
1 polymer ?
#
loop_
_entity_poly.entity_id
_entity_poly.type
_entity_poly.pdbx_seq_one_letter_code
_entity_poly.pdbx_strand_id
1 'polypeptide(L)'
;MPRVVPEQKQKYENDETFRKLARESEIKYTAYRDRSHEERVVRFQTEIRDGQAHIAYVSSGTNFNLQFPKNDDGSISKEYLDFEREPGKVHVKSNFILNGVCVIFKGWIDLQRLDGIGFVDFDEERAKKEDKVMRETLEQTKQRIAEFEERQRQWKEEQQRKDNEASNHHRRYRQN
;
A
#
# COMPACT_ATOMS: atom_id res chain seq x y z
N MET A 1 -6.93 -2.79 -9.79
CA MET A 1 -5.95 -1.72 -10.10
C MET A 1 -4.66 -2.02 -9.37
N PRO A 2 -3.49 -1.82 -10.00
CA PRO A 2 -2.20 -2.11 -9.38
C PRO A 2 -1.96 -1.22 -8.15
N ARG A 3 -1.47 -1.84 -7.07
CA ARG A 3 -1.19 -1.15 -5.79
C ARG A 3 0.17 -0.46 -5.78
N VAL A 4 1.08 -0.88 -6.66
CA VAL A 4 2.46 -0.40 -6.76
C VAL A 4 2.72 0.24 -8.12
N VAL A 5 3.66 1.19 -8.17
CA VAL A 5 4.11 1.77 -9.43
C VAL A 5 5.15 0.87 -10.10
N PRO A 6 5.26 0.91 -11.43
CA PRO A 6 6.45 0.41 -12.12
C PRO A 6 7.72 1.12 -11.61
N GLU A 7 8.86 0.42 -11.63
CA GLU A 7 10.17 1.00 -11.30
C GLU A 7 10.24 1.68 -9.92
N GLN A 8 9.68 1.02 -8.89
CA GLN A 8 9.57 1.54 -7.52
C GLN A 8 10.90 2.12 -6.98
N LYS A 9 12.03 1.47 -7.26
CA LYS A 9 13.36 1.92 -6.82
C LYS A 9 13.73 3.29 -7.39
N GLN A 10 13.49 3.51 -8.68
CA GLN A 10 13.77 4.79 -9.33
C GLN A 10 12.89 5.90 -8.76
N LYS A 11 11.60 5.60 -8.50
CA LYS A 11 10.70 6.55 -7.83
C LYS A 11 11.20 6.89 -6.42
N TYR A 12 11.62 5.90 -5.65
CA TYR A 12 12.16 6.11 -4.31
C TYR A 12 13.40 7.02 -4.31
N GLU A 13 14.34 6.83 -5.24
CA GLU A 13 15.58 7.61 -5.32
C GLU A 13 15.38 9.05 -5.82
N ASN A 14 14.37 9.27 -6.67
CA ASN A 14 14.16 10.56 -7.34
C ASN A 14 13.12 11.46 -6.66
N ASP A 15 12.14 10.91 -5.97
CA ASP A 15 11.07 11.69 -5.33
C ASP A 15 11.59 12.43 -4.09
N GLU A 16 11.30 13.72 -4.02
CA GLU A 16 11.70 14.59 -2.90
C GLU A 16 11.07 14.12 -1.57
N THR A 17 9.87 13.56 -1.62
CA THR A 17 9.15 13.05 -0.45
C THR A 17 9.94 11.93 0.22
N PHE A 18 10.40 10.95 -0.57
CA PHE A 18 11.20 9.85 -0.04
C PHE A 18 12.57 10.31 0.42
N ARG A 19 13.22 11.26 -0.28
CA ARG A 19 14.49 11.84 0.20
C ARG A 19 14.38 12.52 1.56
N LYS A 20 13.24 13.16 1.86
CA LYS A 20 12.98 13.75 3.18
C LYS A 20 12.72 12.68 4.24
N LEU A 21 11.89 11.69 3.93
CA LEU A 21 11.52 10.62 4.87
C LEU A 21 12.63 9.61 5.12
N ALA A 22 13.57 9.44 4.19
CA ALA A 22 14.70 8.52 4.30
C ALA A 22 15.79 9.00 5.25
N ARG A 23 15.78 10.27 5.61
CA ARG A 23 16.68 10.81 6.62
C ARG A 23 16.08 10.59 8.00
N GLU A 24 16.92 10.19 8.94
CA GLU A 24 16.56 10.18 10.36
C GLU A 24 16.00 11.54 10.75
N SER A 25 14.74 11.54 11.15
CA SER A 25 13.98 12.74 11.51
C SER A 25 13.26 12.51 12.83
N GLU A 26 13.04 13.60 13.56
CA GLU A 26 12.21 13.59 14.75
C GLU A 26 10.78 13.21 14.40
N ILE A 27 10.24 12.27 15.17
CA ILE A 27 8.85 11.82 15.10
C ILE A 27 8.17 12.04 16.44
N LYS A 28 6.87 12.29 16.41
CA LYS A 28 6.04 12.44 17.61
C LYS A 28 4.78 11.61 17.51
N TYR A 29 4.35 11.06 18.64
CA TYR A 29 3.02 10.47 18.73
C TYR A 29 1.97 11.59 18.75
N THR A 30 0.99 11.50 17.84
CA THR A 30 0.04 12.60 17.58
C THR A 30 -1.41 12.29 17.96
N ALA A 31 -1.69 11.12 18.53
CA ALA A 31 -3.03 10.81 19.01
C ALA A 31 -3.31 11.41 20.41
N TYR A 32 -4.61 11.57 20.69
CA TYR A 32 -5.18 12.11 21.95
C TYR A 32 -4.57 13.45 22.40
N ARG A 33 -4.35 14.40 21.47
CA ARG A 33 -3.76 15.72 21.79
C ARG A 33 -4.63 16.60 22.70
N ASP A 34 -5.91 16.27 22.84
CA ASP A 34 -6.88 16.88 23.76
C ASP A 34 -6.72 16.43 25.22
N ARG A 35 -5.89 15.41 25.48
CA ARG A 35 -5.72 14.77 26.78
C ARG A 35 -4.46 15.18 27.51
N SER A 36 -4.40 14.90 28.81
CA SER A 36 -3.21 15.15 29.61
C SER A 36 -2.04 14.28 29.14
N HIS A 37 -0.80 14.70 29.43
CA HIS A 37 0.38 13.95 29.03
C HIS A 37 0.39 12.53 29.62
N GLU A 38 0.03 12.38 30.89
CA GLU A 38 -0.04 11.07 31.57
C GLU A 38 -1.07 10.14 30.92
N GLU A 39 -2.26 10.66 30.58
CA GLU A 39 -3.27 9.88 29.87
C GLU A 39 -2.78 9.45 28.48
N ARG A 40 -2.09 10.34 27.75
CA ARG A 40 -1.51 10.03 26.44
C ARG A 40 -0.43 8.96 26.52
N VAL A 41 0.40 8.98 27.57
CA VAL A 41 1.42 7.96 27.83
C VAL A 41 0.77 6.58 28.01
N VAL A 42 -0.25 6.49 28.86
CA VAL A 42 -0.97 5.22 29.08
C VAL A 42 -1.61 4.73 27.78
N ARG A 43 -2.29 5.63 27.04
CA ARG A 43 -2.92 5.31 25.75
C ARG A 43 -1.92 4.81 24.72
N PHE A 44 -0.80 5.51 24.54
CA PHE A 44 0.24 5.11 23.61
C PHE A 44 0.77 3.72 23.97
N GLN A 45 1.06 3.45 25.24
CA GLN A 45 1.54 2.15 25.69
C GLN A 45 0.53 1.02 25.47
N THR A 46 -0.77 1.30 25.57
CA THR A 46 -1.83 0.34 25.22
C THR A 46 -1.89 0.12 23.72
N GLU A 47 -1.99 1.19 22.92
CA GLU A 47 -2.12 1.10 21.46
C GLU A 47 -0.93 0.40 20.81
N ILE A 48 0.30 0.71 21.25
CA ILE A 48 1.49 0.10 20.68
C ILE A 48 1.55 -1.40 20.97
N ARG A 49 1.12 -1.84 22.17
CA ARG A 49 0.99 -3.27 22.51
C ARG A 49 -0.16 -3.93 21.75
N ASP A 50 -1.21 -3.17 21.43
CA ASP A 50 -2.31 -3.60 20.56
C ASP A 50 -1.96 -3.57 19.07
N GLY A 51 -0.75 -3.14 18.70
CA GLY A 51 -0.25 -3.19 17.33
C GLY A 51 -0.64 -1.99 16.48
N GLN A 52 -0.86 -0.84 17.11
CA GLN A 52 -1.15 0.42 16.42
C GLN A 52 -0.28 1.57 16.94
N ALA A 53 0.14 2.45 16.04
CA ALA A 53 0.81 3.69 16.41
C ALA A 53 0.49 4.83 15.45
N HIS A 54 0.16 5.99 16.00
CA HIS A 54 -0.05 7.22 15.25
C HIS A 54 1.13 8.16 15.43
N ILE A 55 1.97 8.29 14.40
CA ILE A 55 3.16 9.13 14.44
C ILE A 55 3.11 10.23 13.39
N ALA A 56 3.85 11.31 13.64
CA ALA A 56 4.09 12.35 12.66
C ALA A 56 5.57 12.71 12.59
N TYR A 57 6.07 12.87 11.37
CA TYR A 57 7.37 13.48 11.11
C TYR A 57 7.30 14.97 11.41
N VAL A 58 8.14 15.44 12.33
CA VAL A 58 8.18 16.87 12.71
C VAL A 58 8.69 17.73 11.56
N SER A 59 9.67 17.22 10.79
CA SER A 59 10.32 17.95 9.69
C SER A 59 9.39 18.17 8.49
N SER A 60 8.56 17.19 8.14
CA SER A 60 7.68 17.24 6.97
C SER A 60 6.20 17.44 7.30
N GLY A 61 5.81 17.28 8.56
CA GLY A 61 4.40 17.25 8.99
C GLY A 61 3.63 16.01 8.49
N THR A 62 4.32 15.01 7.94
CA THR A 62 3.70 13.80 7.40
C THR A 62 3.25 12.89 8.53
N ASN A 63 1.98 12.49 8.52
CA ASN A 63 1.41 11.59 9.52
C ASN A 63 1.38 10.15 8.99
N PHE A 64 1.77 9.19 9.82
CA PHE A 64 1.64 7.76 9.57
C PHE A 64 0.79 7.09 10.65
N ASN A 65 -0.14 6.26 10.19
CA ASN A 65 -0.81 5.28 11.03
C ASN A 65 -0.14 3.92 10.78
N LEU A 66 0.70 3.49 11.72
CA LEU A 66 1.41 2.23 11.66
C LEU A 66 0.53 1.15 12.26
N GLN A 67 0.33 0.08 11.49
CA GLN A 67 -0.33 -1.14 11.95
C GLN A 67 0.68 -2.27 11.89
N PHE A 68 0.79 -3.01 13.00
CA PHE A 68 1.70 -4.13 13.13
C PHE A 68 0.89 -5.44 13.04
N PRO A 69 1.28 -6.37 12.16
CA PRO A 69 0.55 -7.63 12.03
C PRO A 69 0.69 -8.45 13.32
N LYS A 70 -0.45 -8.93 13.82
CA LYS A 70 -0.51 -9.89 14.93
C LYS A 70 -0.37 -11.30 14.39
N ASN A 71 0.35 -12.14 15.12
CA ASN A 71 0.41 -13.57 14.93
C ASN A 71 -0.94 -14.22 15.34
N ASP A 72 -1.12 -15.50 15.01
CA ASP A 72 -2.35 -16.24 15.34
C ASP A 72 -2.66 -16.31 16.84
N ASP A 73 -1.62 -16.20 17.69
CA ASP A 73 -1.73 -16.13 19.14
C ASP A 73 -2.06 -14.72 19.67
N GLY A 74 -2.25 -13.74 18.78
CA GLY A 74 -2.49 -12.34 19.11
C GLY A 74 -1.24 -11.55 19.51
N SER A 75 -0.06 -12.20 19.57
CA SER A 75 1.20 -11.54 19.86
C SER A 75 1.73 -10.78 18.64
N ILE A 76 2.57 -9.78 18.87
CA ILE A 76 3.26 -9.06 17.79
C ILE A 76 4.71 -9.53 17.78
N SER A 77 5.21 -9.87 16.59
CA SER A 77 6.59 -10.32 16.43
C SER A 77 7.57 -9.24 16.91
N LYS A 78 8.63 -9.68 17.61
CA LYS A 78 9.73 -8.81 18.06
C LYS A 78 10.43 -8.09 16.90
N GLU A 79 10.27 -8.59 15.67
CA GLU A 79 10.81 -7.91 14.48
C GLU A 79 10.11 -6.58 14.17
N TYR A 80 8.84 -6.43 14.57
CA TYR A 80 8.02 -5.24 14.34
C TYR A 80 8.00 -4.33 15.57
N LEU A 81 7.96 -4.91 16.77
CA LEU A 81 7.93 -4.18 18.04
C LEU A 81 8.91 -4.78 19.04
N ASP A 82 9.90 -4.01 19.43
CA ASP A 82 10.92 -4.41 20.39
C ASP A 82 11.01 -3.41 21.54
N PHE A 83 10.59 -3.87 22.73
CA PHE A 83 10.65 -3.12 23.99
C PHE A 83 11.89 -3.46 24.83
N GLU A 84 12.65 -4.50 24.46
CA GLU A 84 13.78 -5.02 25.23
C GLU A 84 15.11 -4.41 24.76
N ARG A 85 15.17 -3.92 23.52
CA ARG A 85 16.38 -3.33 22.95
C ARG A 85 16.93 -2.13 23.71
N GLU A 86 16.06 -1.22 24.15
CA GLU A 86 16.46 -0.07 24.98
C GLU A 86 15.39 0.21 26.05
N PRO A 87 15.75 0.28 27.34
CA PRO A 87 14.79 0.51 28.40
C PRO A 87 14.14 1.90 28.27
N GLY A 88 12.83 1.95 28.42
CA GLY A 88 12.05 3.20 28.30
C GLY A 88 11.70 3.60 26.86
N LYS A 89 12.17 2.84 25.85
CA LYS A 89 11.85 3.08 24.45
C LYS A 89 11.27 1.85 23.79
N VAL A 90 10.53 2.05 22.72
CA VAL A 90 10.06 0.99 21.83
C VAL A 90 10.64 1.20 20.45
N HIS A 91 11.35 0.19 19.94
CA HIS A 91 11.78 0.13 18.56
C HIS A 91 10.66 -0.43 17.71
N VAL A 92 10.36 0.28 16.63
CA VAL A 92 9.23 -0.03 15.76
C VAL A 92 9.74 -0.22 14.34
N LYS A 93 9.19 -1.23 13.66
CA LYS A 93 9.39 -1.51 12.25
C LYS A 93 8.03 -1.78 11.63
N SER A 94 7.72 -1.14 10.52
CA SER A 94 6.44 -1.35 9.82
C SER A 94 6.65 -1.26 8.31
N ASN A 95 6.08 -2.21 7.57
CA ASN A 95 6.21 -2.28 6.12
C ASN A 95 4.89 -1.90 5.47
N PHE A 96 4.87 -0.89 4.59
CA PHE A 96 3.67 -0.42 3.91
C PHE A 96 3.98 0.09 2.50
N ILE A 97 2.92 0.40 1.74
CA ILE A 97 3.05 0.99 0.40
C ILE A 97 2.73 2.48 0.50
N LEU A 98 3.71 3.33 0.24
CA LEU A 98 3.56 4.79 0.23
C LEU A 98 3.66 5.27 -1.21
N ASN A 99 2.65 5.98 -1.72
CA ASN A 99 2.63 6.50 -3.09
C ASN A 99 2.98 5.44 -4.17
N GLY A 100 2.62 4.18 -3.94
CA GLY A 100 2.92 3.04 -4.81
C GLY A 100 4.33 2.46 -4.70
N VAL A 101 5.12 2.86 -3.72
CA VAL A 101 6.46 2.31 -3.42
C VAL A 101 6.39 1.49 -2.13
N CYS A 102 6.87 0.25 -2.17
CA CYS A 102 7.04 -0.57 -0.97
C CYS A 102 8.18 -0.01 -0.12
N VAL A 103 7.86 0.35 1.12
CA VAL A 103 8.80 0.94 2.06
C VAL A 103 8.71 0.31 3.44
N ILE A 104 9.79 0.41 4.20
CA ILE A 104 9.90 -0.01 5.60
C ILE A 104 10.17 1.23 6.44
N PHE A 105 9.24 1.57 7.31
CA PHE A 105 9.52 2.52 8.38
C PHE A 105 10.29 1.81 9.49
N LYS A 106 11.37 2.45 9.96
CA LYS A 106 12.18 2.01 11.10
C LYS A 106 12.38 3.22 12.02
N GLY A 107 12.23 3.00 13.32
CA GLY A 107 12.46 4.05 14.30
C GLY A 107 12.34 3.56 15.72
N TRP A 108 12.46 4.50 16.66
CA TRP A 108 12.18 4.27 18.06
C TRP A 108 11.38 5.43 18.64
N ILE A 109 10.59 5.15 19.67
CA ILE A 109 9.77 6.14 20.37
C ILE A 109 9.99 5.95 21.88
N ASP A 110 10.17 7.06 22.59
CA ASP A 110 10.23 7.10 24.05
C ASP A 110 8.83 6.92 24.64
N LEU A 111 8.70 5.96 25.56
CA LEU A 111 7.42 5.56 26.15
C LEU A 111 6.83 6.64 27.09
N GLN A 112 7.65 7.56 27.60
CA GLN A 112 7.20 8.65 28.46
C GLN A 112 7.09 9.95 27.66
N ARG A 113 8.11 10.32 26.90
CA ARG A 113 8.14 11.61 26.19
C ARG A 113 7.25 11.66 24.96
N LEU A 114 6.87 10.50 24.41
CA LEU A 114 6.04 10.39 23.20
C LEU A 114 6.69 11.03 21.95
N ASP A 115 8.02 11.11 21.95
CA ASP A 115 8.86 11.55 20.85
C ASP A 115 9.93 10.50 20.52
N GLY A 116 10.60 10.65 19.39
CA GLY A 116 11.62 9.70 18.96
C GLY A 116 12.20 10.04 17.60
N ILE A 117 12.89 9.08 17.01
CA ILE A 117 13.53 9.22 15.69
C ILE A 117 13.04 8.11 14.77
N GLY A 118 12.74 8.45 13.52
CA GLY A 118 12.34 7.50 12.51
C GLY A 118 12.83 7.89 11.12
N PHE A 119 12.97 6.87 10.27
CA PHE A 119 13.26 7.02 8.85
C PHE A 119 12.53 5.94 8.05
N VAL A 120 12.36 6.19 6.76
CA VAL A 120 11.78 5.26 5.80
C VAL A 120 12.88 4.69 4.92
N ASP A 121 12.84 3.40 4.69
CA ASP A 121 13.80 2.67 3.86
C ASP A 121 13.06 1.93 2.73
N PHE A 122 13.77 1.60 1.66
CA PHE A 122 13.16 0.89 0.53
C PHE A 122 13.05 -0.62 0.82
N ASP A 123 11.86 -1.19 0.62
CA ASP A 123 11.65 -2.63 0.80
C ASP A 123 11.87 -3.39 -0.51
N GLU A 124 13.12 -3.73 -0.82
CA GLU A 124 13.46 -4.40 -2.09
C GLU A 124 12.80 -5.78 -2.22
N GLU A 125 12.74 -6.54 -1.13
CA GLU A 125 12.17 -7.90 -1.15
C GLU A 125 10.67 -7.85 -1.42
N ARG A 126 9.95 -6.97 -0.72
CA ARG A 126 8.52 -6.80 -0.91
C ARG A 126 8.19 -6.14 -2.24
N ALA A 127 9.01 -5.18 -2.69
CA ALA A 127 8.85 -4.58 -4.02
C ALA A 127 8.91 -5.63 -5.12
N LYS A 128 9.84 -6.60 -5.05
CA LYS A 128 9.92 -7.71 -6.02
C LYS A 128 8.70 -8.63 -5.96
N LYS A 129 8.24 -8.96 -4.76
CA LYS A 129 7.04 -9.80 -4.57
C LYS A 129 5.79 -9.12 -5.13
N GLU A 130 5.59 -7.84 -4.81
CA GLU A 130 4.44 -7.06 -5.29
C GLU A 130 4.50 -6.78 -6.80
N ASP A 131 5.70 -6.56 -7.38
CA ASP A 131 5.86 -6.41 -8.85
C ASP A 131 5.45 -7.70 -9.59
N LYS A 132 5.83 -8.86 -9.05
CA LYS A 132 5.41 -10.16 -9.61
C LYS A 132 3.89 -10.30 -9.58
N VAL A 133 3.26 -10.04 -8.45
CA VAL A 133 1.79 -10.11 -8.28
C VAL A 133 1.08 -9.10 -9.21
N MET A 134 1.64 -7.90 -9.36
CA MET A 134 1.14 -6.88 -10.27
C MET A 134 1.17 -7.36 -11.72
N ARG A 135 2.29 -7.95 -12.16
CA ARG A 135 2.46 -8.47 -13.52
C ARG A 135 1.47 -9.58 -13.82
N GLU A 136 1.32 -10.53 -12.91
CA GLU A 136 0.34 -11.63 -13.03
C GLU A 136 -1.10 -11.09 -13.13
N THR A 137 -1.45 -10.10 -12.30
CA THR A 137 -2.78 -9.47 -12.33
C THR A 137 -3.02 -8.71 -13.63
N LEU A 138 -2.01 -8.02 -14.16
CA LEU A 138 -2.09 -7.31 -15.43
C LEU A 138 -2.25 -8.27 -16.60
N GLU A 139 -1.53 -9.38 -16.62
CA GLU A 139 -1.65 -10.42 -17.65
C GLU A 139 -3.05 -11.04 -17.65
N GLN A 140 -3.57 -11.41 -16.47
CA GLN A 140 -4.94 -11.92 -16.35
C GLN A 140 -5.99 -10.89 -16.80
N THR A 141 -5.79 -9.62 -16.47
CA THR A 141 -6.71 -8.55 -16.90
C THR A 141 -6.66 -8.34 -18.41
N LYS A 142 -5.46 -8.36 -19.01
CA LYS A 142 -5.28 -8.28 -20.47
C LYS A 142 -5.94 -9.45 -21.18
N GLN A 143 -5.79 -10.68 -20.66
CA GLN A 143 -6.45 -11.87 -21.22
C GLN A 143 -7.98 -11.71 -21.20
N ARG A 144 -8.55 -11.30 -20.06
CA ARG A 144 -10.01 -11.07 -19.95
C ARG A 144 -10.51 -10.00 -20.91
N ILE A 145 -9.76 -8.92 -21.09
CA ILE A 145 -10.11 -7.86 -22.04
C ILE A 145 -10.05 -8.39 -23.48
N ALA A 146 -8.99 -9.11 -23.85
CA ALA A 146 -8.85 -9.70 -25.17
C ALA A 146 -9.98 -10.69 -25.49
N GLU A 147 -10.32 -11.58 -24.56
CA GLU A 147 -11.46 -12.50 -24.71
C GLU A 147 -12.79 -11.75 -24.88
N PHE A 148 -12.98 -10.65 -24.15
CA PHE A 148 -14.17 -9.83 -24.27
C PHE A 148 -14.23 -9.09 -25.62
N GLU A 149 -13.11 -8.53 -26.09
CA GLU A 149 -12.99 -7.89 -27.40
C GLU A 149 -13.22 -8.89 -28.54
N GLU A 150 -12.73 -10.12 -28.40
CA GLU A 150 -12.95 -11.19 -29.37
C GLU A 150 -14.43 -11.60 -29.43
N ARG A 151 -15.09 -11.81 -28.28
CA ARG A 151 -16.53 -12.09 -28.23
C ARG A 151 -17.36 -10.95 -28.80
N GLN A 152 -17.00 -9.70 -28.51
CA GLN A 152 -17.63 -8.51 -29.10
C GLN A 152 -17.47 -8.49 -30.63
N ARG A 153 -16.29 -8.82 -31.14
CA ARG A 153 -16.03 -8.89 -32.58
C ARG A 153 -16.86 -10.00 -33.24
N GLN A 154 -16.86 -11.21 -32.69
CA GLN A 154 -17.66 -12.33 -33.18
C GLN A 154 -19.16 -11.99 -33.20
N TRP A 155 -19.68 -11.36 -32.14
CA TRP A 155 -21.08 -10.94 -32.09
C TRP A 155 -21.44 -9.90 -33.15
N LYS A 156 -20.54 -8.93 -33.41
CA LYS A 156 -20.71 -7.93 -34.49
C LYS A 156 -20.68 -8.58 -35.87
N GLU A 157 -19.75 -9.51 -36.11
CA GLU A 157 -19.66 -10.24 -37.39
C GLU A 157 -20.89 -11.10 -37.64
N GLU A 158 -21.42 -11.77 -36.61
CA GLU A 158 -22.63 -12.58 -36.72
C GLU A 158 -23.89 -11.73 -36.99
N GLN A 159 -24.00 -10.56 -36.35
CA GLN A 159 -25.04 -9.58 -36.66
C GLN A 159 -24.95 -9.08 -38.10
N GLN A 160 -23.76 -8.70 -38.57
CA GLN A 160 -23.56 -8.27 -39.96
C GLN A 160 -23.88 -9.36 -40.98
N ARG A 161 -23.55 -10.62 -40.68
CA ARG A 161 -23.93 -11.76 -41.54
C ARG A 161 -25.44 -11.93 -41.60
N LYS A 162 -26.13 -11.89 -40.44
CA LYS A 162 -27.59 -11.98 -40.38
C LYS A 162 -28.28 -10.83 -41.12
N ASP A 163 -27.79 -9.60 -40.99
CA ASP A 163 -28.32 -8.43 -41.69
C ASP A 163 -28.09 -8.51 -43.21
N ASN A 164 -26.91 -8.97 -43.64
CA ASN A 164 -26.61 -9.20 -45.05
C ASN A 164 -27.45 -10.32 -45.66
N GLU A 165 -27.67 -11.41 -44.93
CA GLU A 165 -28.54 -12.51 -45.35
C GLU A 165 -30.01 -12.07 -45.45
N ALA A 166 -30.51 -11.31 -44.47
CA ALA A 166 -31.85 -10.72 -44.50
C ALA A 166 -32.03 -9.74 -45.67
N SER A 167 -31.02 -8.90 -45.93
CA SER A 167 -31.02 -7.96 -47.06
C SER A 167 -31.00 -8.66 -48.42
N ASN A 168 -30.19 -9.73 -48.55
CA ASN A 168 -30.16 -10.55 -49.77
C ASN A 168 -31.46 -11.32 -49.99
N HIS A 169 -32.05 -11.86 -48.92
CA HIS A 169 -33.36 -12.50 -48.98
C HIS A 169 -34.44 -11.51 -49.44
N HIS A 170 -34.47 -10.30 -48.87
CA HIS A 170 -35.42 -9.27 -49.29
C HIS A 170 -35.24 -8.83 -50.75
N ARG A 171 -34.00 -8.79 -51.25
CA ARG A 171 -33.69 -8.51 -52.66
C ARG A 171 -34.21 -9.60 -53.61
N ARG A 172 -34.06 -10.87 -53.22
CA ARG A 172 -34.55 -12.01 -54.03
C ARG A 172 -36.08 -12.06 -54.12
N TYR A 173 -36.79 -11.70 -53.04
CA TYR A 173 -38.25 -11.63 -53.04
C TYR A 173 -38.83 -10.47 -53.86
N ARG A 174 -38.01 -9.47 -54.22
CA ARG A 174 -38.42 -8.32 -55.05
C ARG A 174 -38.23 -8.53 -56.56
N GLN A 175 -37.55 -9.61 -56.97
CA GLN A 175 -37.24 -9.91 -58.39
C GLN A 175 -38.09 -11.05 -58.98
N ASN A 176 -38.93 -11.70 -58.18
CA ASN A 176 -40.01 -12.59 -58.64
C ASN A 176 -41.35 -11.87 -58.51
#